data_AF-A0A1I0CBN5-F1
#
_entry.id   AF-A0A1I0CBN5-F1
#
_cell.length_a   1.000
_cell.length_b   1.000
_cell.length_c   1.000
_cell.angle_alpha   90.00
_cell.angle_beta   90.00
_cell.angle_gamma   90.00
#
_symmetry.space_group_name_H-M   'P 1'
#
loop_
_entity.id
_entity.type
_entity.pdbx_description
1 polymer ?
#
loop_
_entity_poly.entity_id
_entity_poly.type
_entity_poly.pdbx_seq_one_letter_code
_entity_poly.pdbx_strand_id
1 'polypeptide(L)' 'MMGKLVYSKEKECWYFKGKENRFPISCGEHLQIKIFNKYRPCRVELAHDWYVILDNISFVLFKSFSYDVKYY' A
#
# COMPACT_ATOMS: atom_id res chain seq x y z
N MET A 1 -8.70 -9.84 1.17
CA MET A 1 -9.17 -9.13 -0.04
C MET A 1 -8.02 -8.86 -1.02
N MET A 2 -8.17 -9.16 -2.31
CA MET A 2 -7.19 -8.78 -3.35
C MET A 2 -7.55 -7.44 -3.99
N GLY A 3 -6.55 -6.62 -4.29
CA GLY A 3 -6.78 -5.32 -4.92
C GLY A 3 -5.48 -4.59 -5.25
N LYS A 4 -5.60 -3.28 -5.38
CA LYS A 4 -4.47 -2.38 -5.62
C LYS A 4 -4.38 -1.31 -4.55
N LEU A 5 -3.17 -0.94 -4.19
CA LEU A 5 -2.88 0.29 -3.47
C LEU A 5 -2.73 1.41 -4.51
N VAL A 6 -3.56 2.45 -4.42
CA VAL A 6 -3.60 3.58 -5.37
C VAL A 6 -3.56 4.91 -4.63
N TYR A 7 -2.78 5.87 -5.13
CA TYR A 7 -2.67 7.18 -4.49
C TYR A 7 -3.82 8.11 -4.90
N SER A 8 -4.41 8.79 -3.93
CA SER A 8 -5.39 9.86 -4.15
C SER A 8 -4.72 11.21 -3.96
N LYS A 9 -4.58 12.00 -5.05
CA LYS A 9 -4.06 13.37 -4.94
C LYS A 9 -4.99 14.30 -4.17
N GLU A 10 -6.31 14.10 -4.28
CA GLU A 10 -7.32 14.94 -3.62
C GLU A 10 -7.30 14.78 -2.09
N LYS A 11 -6.99 13.57 -1.61
CA LYS A 11 -7.00 13.23 -0.17
C LYS A 11 -5.59 13.07 0.40
N GLU A 12 -4.57 13.21 -0.44
CA GLU A 12 -3.14 13.06 -0.12
C GLU A 12 -2.78 11.76 0.63
N CYS A 13 -3.49 10.67 0.33
CA CYS A 13 -3.29 9.37 0.96
C CYS A 13 -3.46 8.20 -0.02
N TRP A 14 -2.97 7.03 0.40
CA TRP A 14 -3.17 5.79 -0.33
C TRP A 14 -4.53 5.18 -0.01
N TYR A 15 -5.13 4.52 -1.00
CA TYR A 15 -6.37 3.77 -0.87
C TYR A 15 -6.12 2.32 -1.27
N PHE A 16 -6.70 1.40 -0.52
CA PHE A 16 -6.99 0.09 -1.07
C PHE A 16 -8.16 0.22 -2.05
N LYS A 17 -8.01 -0.39 -3.23
CA LYS A 17 -9.05 -0.52 -4.26
C LYS A 17 -9.15 -1.99 -4.65
N GLY A 18 -10.09 -2.69 -4.04
CA GLY A 18 -10.54 -4.03 -4.44
C GLY A 18 -11.69 -3.97 -5.44
N LYS A 19 -12.29 -5.11 -5.73
CA LYS A 19 -13.46 -5.21 -6.64
C LYS A 19 -14.68 -4.45 -6.09
N GLU A 20 -14.97 -4.64 -4.81
CA GLU A 20 -16.16 -4.09 -4.14
C GLU A 20 -15.80 -3.16 -2.97
N ASN A 21 -14.52 -3.09 -2.62
CA ASN A 21 -14.04 -2.36 -1.45
C ASN A 21 -13.12 -1.22 -1.87
N ARG A 22 -13.34 -0.04 -1.29
CA ARG A 22 -12.44 1.10 -1.42
C ARG A 22 -12.40 1.87 -0.11
N PHE A 23 -11.21 1.96 0.49
CA PHE A 23 -11.03 2.65 1.75
C PHE A 23 -9.61 3.23 1.85
N PRO A 24 -9.44 4.34 2.58
CA PRO A 24 -8.13 4.93 2.79
C PRO A 24 -7.25 4.03 3.65
N ILE A 25 -5.95 4.09 3.43
CA ILE A 25 -4.93 3.41 4.23
C ILE A 25 -4.33 4.43 5.21
N SER A 26 -4.23 4.01 6.46
CA SER A 26 -3.62 4.77 7.55
C SER A 26 -2.22 4.24 7.87
N CYS A 27 -1.43 5.03 8.60
CA CYS A 27 -0.20 4.54 9.20
C CYS A 27 -0.49 3.35 10.14
N GLY A 28 0.42 2.39 10.18
CA GLY A 28 0.29 1.17 10.99
C GLY A 28 -0.55 0.08 10.35
N GLU A 29 -1.24 0.34 9.24
CA GLU A 29 -1.99 -0.67 8.49
C GLU A 29 -1.07 -1.76 7.92
N HIS A 30 -1.50 -3.02 8.06
CA HIS A 30 -0.76 -4.18 7.58
C HIS A 30 -1.43 -4.78 6.35
N LEU A 31 -0.65 -5.03 5.30
CA LEU A 31 -1.10 -5.67 4.06
C LEU A 31 0.02 -6.51 3.47
N GLN A 32 -0.27 -7.31 2.45
CA GLN A 32 0.79 -7.90 1.63
C GLN A 32 0.94 -7.17 0.31
N ILE A 33 2.14 -6.66 0.03
CA ILE A 33 2.48 -6.03 -1.25
C ILE A 33 3.14 -7.05 -2.17
N LYS A 34 2.80 -7.02 -3.46
CA LYS A 34 3.41 -7.89 -4.47
C LYS A 34 4.76 -7.31 -4.90
N ILE A 35 5.81 -8.08 -4.68
CA ILE A 35 7.17 -7.77 -5.13
C ILE A 35 7.63 -8.97 -5.98
N PHE A 36 8.00 -8.69 -7.23
CA PHE A 36 8.14 -9.71 -8.27
C PHE A 36 6.85 -10.56 -8.37
N ASN A 37 6.94 -11.87 -8.13
CA ASN A 37 5.80 -12.79 -8.18
C ASN A 37 5.34 -13.28 -6.79
N LYS A 38 5.74 -12.60 -5.71
CA LYS A 38 5.40 -13.00 -4.33
C LYS A 38 4.74 -11.85 -3.57
N TYR A 39 3.71 -12.19 -2.78
CA TYR A 39 3.11 -11.27 -1.82
C TYR A 39 3.91 -11.33 -0.52
N ARG A 40 4.36 -10.16 -0.04
CA ARG A 40 5.16 -10.02 1.19
C ARG A 40 4.40 -9.17 2.19
N PRO A 41 4.26 -9.59 3.45
CA PRO A 41 3.66 -8.76 4.48
C PRO A 41 4.47 -7.49 4.66
N CYS A 42 3.77 -6.37 4.81
CA CYS A 42 4.37 -5.07 5.05
C CYS A 42 3.44 -4.21 5.91
N ARG A 43 4.03 -3.20 6.54
CA ARG A 43 3.32 -2.13 7.24
C ARG A 43 3.44 -0.84 6.46
N VAL A 44 2.34 -0.12 6.31
CA VAL A 44 2.31 1.19 5.65
C VAL A 44 2.55 2.27 6.69
N GLU A 45 3.41 3.23 6.36
CA GLU A 45 3.80 4.34 7.23
C GLU A 45 3.96 5.63 6.43
N LEU A 46 3.98 6.76 7.14
CA LEU A 46 4.20 8.08 6.58
C LEU A 46 5.35 8.78 7.32
N ALA A 47 6.33 9.25 6.55
CA ALA A 47 7.37 10.16 7.01
C ALA A 47 7.38 11.39 6.09
N HIS A 48 8.46 11.63 5.34
CA HIS A 48 8.47 12.66 4.30
C HIS A 48 7.57 12.28 3.10
N ASP A 49 7.50 11.00 2.75
CA ASP A 49 6.52 10.44 1.82
C ASP A 49 6.02 9.11 2.36
N TRP A 50 4.94 8.60 1.77
CA TRP A 50 4.36 7.31 2.13
C TRP A 50 5.32 6.18 1.75
N TYR A 51 5.55 5.26 2.68
CA TYR A 51 6.47 4.15 2.48
C TYR A 51 5.92 2.88 3.10
N VAL A 52 6.50 1.75 2.69
CA VAL A 52 6.22 0.45 3.30
C VAL A 52 7.47 -0.08 4.00
N ILE A 53 7.25 -0.76 5.12
CA ILE A 53 8.26 -1.51 5.85
C ILE A 53 7.94 -2.99 5.66
N LEU A 54 8.91 -3.77 5.19
CA LEU A 54 8.80 -5.22 5.04
C LEU A 54 10.13 -5.87 5.38
N ASP A 55 10.09 -6.95 6.16
CA ASP A 55 11.28 -7.64 6.67
C ASP A 55 12.29 -6.63 7.28
N ASN A 56 13.44 -6.44 6.64
CA ASN A 56 14.51 -5.52 7.04
C ASN A 56 14.76 -4.38 6.02
N ILE A 57 13.80 -4.12 5.13
CA ILE A 57 13.89 -3.07 4.11
C ILE A 57 12.67 -2.15 4.16
N SER A 58 12.85 -0.94 3.65
CA SER A 58 11.76 -0.01 3.40
C SER A 58 11.94 0.66 2.04
N PHE A 59 10.82 1.05 1.43
CA PHE A 59 10.86 1.86 0.22
C PHE A 59 9.63 2.76 0.13
N VAL A 60 9.84 3.91 -0.52
CA VAL A 60 8.80 4.91 -0.79
C VAL A 60 7.86 4.40 -1.87
N LEU A 61 6.56 4.60 -1.64
CA LEU A 61 5.53 4.34 -2.64
C LEU A 61 5.47 5.52 -3.61
N PHE A 62 5.65 5.25 -4.90
CA PHE A 62 5.60 6.28 -5.93
C PHE A 62 4.16 6.58 -6.32
N LYS A 63 3.74 7.83 -6.13
CA LYS A 63 2.37 8.34 -6.36
C LYS A 63 1.84 8.13 -7.78
N SER A 64 2.72 7.91 -8.77
CA SER A 64 2.37 7.61 -10.16
C SER A 64 2.12 6.12 -10.44
N PHE A 65 2.41 5.24 -9.47
CA PHE A 65 2.26 3.80 -9.59
C PHE A 65 1.07 3.28 -8.79
N SER A 66 0.61 2.09 -9.19
CA SER A 66 -0.29 1.27 -8.38
C SER A 66 0.39 -0.03 -8.03
N TYR A 67 0.14 -0.53 -6.82
CA TYR A 67 0.79 -1.73 -6.31
C TYR A 67 -0.25 -2.82 -6.10
N ASP A 68 0.00 -4.04 -6.58
CA ASP A 68 -0.89 -5.16 -6.29
C ASP A 68 -0.73 -5.56 -4.81
N VAL A 69 -1.86 -5.68 -4.11
CA VAL A 69 -1.86 -5.96 -2.68
C VAL A 69 -2.92 -6.99 -2.28
N LYS A 70 -2.67 -7.67 -1.16
CA LYS A 70 -3.68 -8.41 -0.39
C LYS A 70 -3.87 -7.69 0.93
N TYR A 71 -5.08 -7.24 1.19
CA TYR A 71 -5.47 -6.60 2.45
C TYR A 71 -6.33 -7.57 3.25
N TYR A 72 -6.10 -7.73 4.55
CA TYR A 72 -6.78 -8.74 5.37
C TYR A 72 -8.10 -8.22 5.93
#